data_AF-A0A7V4G686-F1
#
_entry.id   AF-A0A7V4G686-F1
#
_cell.length_a   1.000
_cell.length_b   1.000
_cell.length_c   1.000
_cell.angle_alpha   90.00
_cell.angle_beta   90.00
_cell.angle_gamma   90.00
#
_symmetry.space_group_name_H-M   'P 1'
#
loop_
_entity.id
_entity.type
_entity.pdbx_description
1 polymer ?
#
loop_
_entity_poly.entity_id
_entity_poly.type
_entity_poly.pdbx_seq_one_letter_code
_entity_poly.pdbx_strand_id
1 'polypeptide(L)'
;MIPYCSICWEHNRVKLLDQRRLPREEIYLEITDYREIIAAIRTLAIRGAPAIGVAAAMAAALGALALTTDDSREFQEKFKEICREIAQARPTAVNLFWALDRMQRVAAENPQLPVAQLKERLVAEARTMLKEDDTTNRHLARHGQVLIHAGHRVLTHCNTGALATGAYGTALGVMRAAWEAGKRFSVWVDETRPLLQGARLTTWELGKLGIPYTLIPDGAAASLMRQGRVDLIIVGADRIA
;
A
#
# COMPACT_ATOMS: atom_id res chain seq x y z
N MET A 1 -11.72 -12.26 6.37
CA MET A 1 -11.96 -10.88 5.88
C MET A 1 -10.92 -9.98 6.54
N ILE A 2 -10.36 -8.96 5.85
CA ILE A 2 -9.41 -8.02 6.49
C ILE A 2 -10.23 -7.12 7.41
N PRO A 3 -9.88 -6.99 8.70
CA PRO A 3 -10.69 -6.21 9.63
C PRO A 3 -10.43 -4.70 9.58
N TYR A 4 -9.65 -4.22 8.60
CA TYR A 4 -9.26 -2.81 8.45
C TYR A 4 -9.02 -2.47 6.97
N CYS A 5 -8.97 -1.19 6.65
CA CYS A 5 -8.58 -0.67 5.33
C CYS A 5 -7.33 0.20 5.45
N SER A 6 -6.30 -0.04 4.63
CA SER A 6 -5.13 0.86 4.61
C SER A 6 -5.48 2.19 3.94
N ILE A 7 -6.12 2.12 2.78
CA ILE A 7 -6.61 3.27 2.01
C ILE A 7 -7.87 2.89 1.21
N CYS A 8 -8.94 3.67 1.35
CA CYS A 8 -10.25 3.44 0.73
C CYS A 8 -10.81 4.74 0.15
N TRP A 9 -11.64 4.64 -0.89
CA TRP A 9 -12.37 5.78 -1.47
C TRP A 9 -13.87 5.67 -1.13
N GLU A 10 -14.41 6.68 -0.45
CA GLU A 10 -15.79 6.73 0.00
C GLU A 10 -16.34 8.15 -0.18
N HIS A 11 -17.46 8.31 -0.93
CA HIS A 11 -18.17 9.59 -1.08
C HIS A 11 -17.29 10.79 -1.47
N ASN A 12 -16.37 10.62 -2.44
CA ASN A 12 -15.38 11.63 -2.85
C ASN A 12 -14.40 12.04 -1.74
N ARG A 13 -14.12 11.12 -0.81
CA ARG A 13 -13.13 11.28 0.26
C ARG A 13 -12.25 10.04 0.30
N VAL A 14 -11.01 10.24 0.74
CA VAL A 14 -10.07 9.16 0.99
C VAL A 14 -10.05 8.87 2.48
N LYS A 15 -10.37 7.64 2.85
CA LYS A 15 -10.21 7.13 4.20
C LYS A 15 -8.88 6.41 4.29
N LEU A 16 -7.99 6.88 5.16
CA LEU A 16 -6.60 6.41 5.25
C LEU A 16 -6.26 6.07 6.70
N LEU A 17 -5.81 4.85 6.96
CA LEU A 17 -5.38 4.47 8.31
C LEU A 17 -4.03 5.11 8.63
N ASP A 18 -3.96 5.90 9.70
CA ASP A 18 -2.72 6.57 10.10
C ASP A 18 -1.72 5.57 10.72
N GLN A 19 -0.84 5.05 9.86
CA GLN A 19 0.16 4.07 10.26
C GLN A 19 1.18 4.61 11.27
N ARG A 20 1.23 5.92 11.53
CA ARG A 20 2.11 6.51 12.54
C ARG A 20 1.58 6.23 13.96
N ARG A 21 0.28 6.02 14.11
CA ARG A 21 -0.38 5.76 15.40
C ARG A 21 -0.35 4.29 15.81
N LEU A 22 -0.18 3.39 14.83
CA LEU A 22 -0.03 1.96 15.08
C LEU A 22 1.28 1.64 15.84
N PRO A 23 1.26 0.63 16.74
CA PRO A 23 0.15 -0.27 17.05
C PRO A 23 -0.80 0.24 18.15
N ARG A 24 -0.56 1.44 18.71
CA ARG A 24 -1.26 1.93 19.90
C ARG A 24 -2.72 2.31 19.62
N GLU A 25 -2.94 2.97 18.49
CA GLU A 25 -4.27 3.48 18.13
C GLU A 25 -4.55 3.24 16.65
N GLU A 26 -5.77 2.76 16.37
CA GLU A 26 -6.29 2.57 15.01
C GLU A 26 -7.15 3.79 14.62
N ILE A 27 -6.50 4.83 14.08
CA ILE A 27 -7.14 6.10 13.70
C ILE A 27 -7.17 6.25 12.18
N TYR A 28 -8.33 6.59 11.64
CA TYR A 28 -8.51 6.89 10.22
C TYR A 28 -8.55 8.41 9.99
N LEU A 29 -7.79 8.86 8.99
CA LEU A 29 -7.87 10.20 8.44
C LEU A 29 -8.93 10.20 7.33
N GLU A 30 -9.78 11.21 7.31
CA GLU A 30 -10.76 11.43 6.24
C GLU A 30 -10.34 12.64 5.42
N ILE A 31 -9.80 12.38 4.23
CA ILE A 31 -9.10 13.36 3.42
C ILE A 31 -9.95 13.79 2.23
N THR A 32 -10.11 15.09 2.05
CA THR A 32 -10.81 15.72 0.91
C THR A 32 -9.89 16.58 0.04
N ASP A 33 -8.75 17.05 0.58
CA ASP A 33 -7.75 17.77 -0.19
C ASP A 33 -6.59 16.84 -0.57
N TYR A 34 -6.21 16.83 -1.85
CA TYR A 34 -5.07 16.05 -2.35
C TYR A 34 -3.75 16.42 -1.64
N ARG A 35 -3.61 17.65 -1.13
CA ARG A 35 -2.45 18.12 -0.38
C ARG A 35 -2.28 17.39 0.96
N GLU A 36 -3.39 16.99 1.58
CA GLU A 36 -3.35 16.17 2.80
C GLU A 36 -2.82 14.76 2.50
N ILE A 37 -3.08 14.22 1.30
CA ILE A 37 -2.47 12.94 0.87
C ILE A 37 -0.97 13.11 0.65
N ILE A 38 -0.53 14.22 0.04
CA ILE A 38 0.90 14.55 -0.09
C ILE A 38 1.56 14.58 1.29
N ALA A 39 0.93 15.23 2.27
CA ALA A 39 1.40 15.26 3.65
C ALA A 39 1.41 13.87 4.30
N ALA A 40 0.39 13.05 4.06
CA ALA A 40 0.32 11.67 4.55
C ALA A 40 1.46 10.80 4.00
N ILE A 41 1.78 10.93 2.71
CA ILE A 41 2.91 10.23 2.07
C ILE A 41 4.24 10.70 2.66
N ARG A 42 4.44 12.02 2.83
CA ARG A 42 5.69 12.61 3.36
C ARG A 42 5.94 12.23 4.83
N THR A 43 4.88 12.23 5.63
CA THR A 43 4.97 11.94 7.07
C THR A 43 4.90 10.45 7.40
N LEU A 44 4.79 9.59 6.37
CA LEU A 44 4.66 8.13 6.52
C LEU A 44 3.37 7.69 7.25
N ALA A 45 2.32 8.52 7.20
CA ALA A 45 0.96 8.09 7.57
C ALA A 45 0.48 6.98 6.62
N ILE A 46 0.91 7.02 5.36
CA ILE A 46 0.85 5.91 4.41
C ILE A 46 2.23 5.62 3.82
N ARG A 47 2.54 4.35 3.63
CA ARG A 47 3.84 3.86 3.15
C ARG A 47 3.71 2.47 2.55
N GLY A 48 4.77 2.03 1.88
CA GLY A 48 4.78 0.84 1.04
C GLY A 48 4.56 1.22 -0.42
N ALA A 49 5.38 0.68 -1.32
CA ALA A 49 5.42 1.14 -2.70
C ALA A 49 4.04 1.06 -3.40
N PRO A 50 3.29 -0.05 -3.30
CA PRO A 50 1.96 -0.12 -3.91
C PRO A 50 0.93 0.80 -3.25
N ALA A 51 0.93 0.92 -1.92
CA ALA A 51 0.03 1.83 -1.19
C ALA A 51 0.25 3.30 -1.59
N ILE A 52 1.51 3.71 -1.77
CA ILE A 52 1.87 5.06 -2.23
C ILE A 52 1.37 5.30 -3.66
N GLY A 53 1.45 4.31 -4.55
CA GLY A 53 0.90 4.41 -5.90
C GLY A 53 -0.62 4.63 -5.89
N VAL A 54 -1.35 3.83 -5.11
CA VAL A 54 -2.81 3.99 -4.94
C VAL A 54 -3.15 5.36 -4.35
N ALA A 55 -2.42 5.80 -3.32
CA ALA A 55 -2.61 7.12 -2.73
C ALA A 55 -2.38 8.26 -3.72
N ALA A 56 -1.34 8.17 -4.56
CA ALA A 56 -1.06 9.16 -5.58
C ALA A 56 -2.18 9.24 -6.63
N ALA A 57 -2.75 8.10 -7.03
CA ALA A 57 -3.91 8.08 -7.92
C ALA A 57 -5.15 8.72 -7.27
N MET A 58 -5.42 8.42 -6.01
CA MET A 58 -6.52 9.04 -5.28
C MET A 58 -6.29 10.56 -5.05
N ALA A 59 -5.04 10.98 -4.81
CA ALA A 59 -4.68 12.39 -4.73
C ALA A 59 -4.94 13.10 -6.07
N ALA A 60 -4.56 12.49 -7.19
CA ALA A 60 -4.86 13.03 -8.51
C ALA A 60 -6.38 13.15 -8.72
N ALA A 61 -7.17 12.15 -8.34
CA ALA A 61 -8.63 12.19 -8.43
C ALA A 61 -9.24 13.32 -7.56
N LEU A 62 -8.80 13.48 -6.31
CA LEU A 62 -9.24 14.60 -5.45
C LEU A 62 -8.86 15.96 -6.05
N GLY A 63 -7.62 16.08 -6.55
CA GLY A 63 -7.16 17.31 -7.19
C GLY A 63 -7.98 17.65 -8.44
N ALA A 64 -8.32 16.65 -9.26
CA ALA A 64 -9.21 16.84 -10.40
C ALA A 64 -10.61 17.31 -9.98
N LEU A 65 -11.17 16.74 -8.91
CA LEU A 65 -12.47 17.15 -8.37
C LEU A 65 -12.46 18.60 -7.83
N ALA A 66 -11.33 19.05 -7.30
CA ALA A 66 -11.17 20.41 -6.78
C ALA A 66 -11.08 21.50 -7.87
N LEU A 67 -10.84 21.14 -9.13
CA LEU A 67 -10.81 22.10 -10.23
C LEU A 67 -12.23 22.57 -10.58
N THR A 68 -12.42 23.89 -10.75
CA THR A 68 -13.74 24.49 -11.03
C THR A 68 -13.95 24.91 -12.49
N THR A 69 -12.97 24.66 -13.37
CA THR A 69 -13.08 24.99 -14.80
C THR A 69 -13.87 23.93 -15.56
N ASP A 70 -14.59 24.36 -16.60
CA ASP A 70 -15.22 23.52 -17.61
C ASP A 70 -14.45 23.55 -18.96
N ASP A 71 -13.41 24.38 -19.07
CA ASP A 71 -12.54 24.40 -20.23
C ASP A 71 -11.57 23.22 -20.19
N SER A 72 -11.61 22.38 -21.23
CA SER A 72 -10.82 21.15 -21.31
C SER A 72 -9.31 21.43 -21.29
N ARG A 73 -8.85 22.52 -21.92
CA ARG A 73 -7.43 22.85 -22.00
C ARG A 73 -6.92 23.35 -20.65
N GLU A 74 -7.63 24.28 -20.02
CA GLU A 74 -7.33 24.79 -18.69
C GLU A 74 -7.33 23.66 -17.66
N PHE A 75 -8.31 22.74 -17.75
CA PHE A 75 -8.37 21.56 -16.90
C PHE A 75 -7.09 20.71 -17.03
N GLN A 76 -6.68 20.39 -18.27
CA GLN A 76 -5.48 19.58 -18.49
C GLN A 76 -4.19 20.25 -17.98
N GLU A 77 -4.05 21.56 -18.19
CA GLU A 77 -2.89 22.33 -17.72
C GLU A 77 -2.81 22.31 -16.18
N LYS A 78 -3.92 22.62 -15.49
CA LYS A 78 -4.00 22.59 -14.02
C LYS A 78 -3.86 21.18 -13.44
N PHE A 79 -4.43 20.17 -14.10
CA PHE A 79 -4.30 18.78 -13.67
C PHE A 79 -2.84 18.30 -13.74
N LYS A 80 -2.10 18.68 -14.79
CA LYS A 80 -0.65 18.40 -14.90
C LYS A 80 0.15 19.09 -13.80
N GLU A 81 -0.25 20.28 -13.35
CA GLU A 81 0.39 20.96 -12.22
C GLU A 81 0.15 20.22 -10.91
N ILE A 82 -1.08 19.78 -10.66
CA ILE A 82 -1.42 18.95 -9.49
C ILE A 82 -0.60 17.65 -9.49
N CYS A 83 -0.52 16.94 -10.62
CA CYS A 83 0.32 15.73 -10.72
C CYS A 83 1.80 16.04 -10.43
N ARG A 84 2.33 17.18 -10.92
CA ARG A 84 3.69 17.61 -10.60
C ARG A 84 3.88 17.88 -9.11
N GLU A 85 2.90 18.46 -8.42
CA GLU A 85 2.95 18.67 -6.98
C GLU A 85 2.95 17.34 -6.21
N ILE A 86 2.07 16.39 -6.58
CA ILE A 86 2.01 15.06 -5.97
C ILE A 86 3.33 14.30 -6.17
N ALA A 87 3.96 14.44 -7.34
CA ALA A 87 5.27 13.85 -7.62
C ALA A 87 6.37 14.27 -6.64
N GLN A 88 6.27 15.48 -6.07
CA GLN A 88 7.22 15.98 -5.07
C GLN A 88 6.98 15.40 -3.66
N ALA A 89 5.98 14.53 -3.46
CA ALA A 89 5.78 13.89 -2.17
C ALA A 89 6.98 12.99 -1.80
N ARG A 90 7.42 12.14 -2.73
CA ARG A 90 8.57 11.23 -2.59
C ARG A 90 9.23 10.94 -3.95
N PRO A 91 10.26 11.72 -4.37
CA PRO A 91 10.84 11.66 -5.72
C PRO A 91 11.49 10.32 -6.14
N THR A 92 11.71 9.39 -5.21
CA THR A 92 12.29 8.07 -5.49
C THR A 92 11.25 6.95 -5.58
N ALA A 93 9.97 7.23 -5.29
CA ALA A 93 8.91 6.23 -5.23
C ALA A 93 8.40 5.89 -6.65
N VAL A 94 8.92 4.84 -7.28
CA VAL A 94 8.59 4.45 -8.66
C VAL A 94 7.07 4.25 -8.87
N ASN A 95 6.40 3.58 -7.94
CA ASN A 95 4.96 3.34 -8.00
C ASN A 95 4.12 4.62 -7.95
N LEU A 96 4.65 5.69 -7.33
CA LEU A 96 4.02 7.01 -7.34
C LEU A 96 3.98 7.57 -8.77
N PHE A 97 5.12 7.56 -9.45
CA PHE A 97 5.22 8.06 -10.84
C PHE A 97 4.40 7.20 -11.80
N TRP A 98 4.47 5.88 -11.68
CA TRP A 98 3.63 4.97 -12.47
C TRP A 98 2.14 5.30 -12.34
N ALA A 99 1.69 5.58 -11.13
CA ALA A 99 0.30 5.95 -10.87
C ALA A 99 -0.08 7.29 -11.51
N LEU A 100 0.76 8.32 -11.33
CA LEU A 100 0.52 9.64 -11.92
C LEU A 100 0.55 9.62 -13.44
N ASP A 101 1.44 8.84 -14.06
CA ASP A 101 1.50 8.69 -15.51
C ASP A 101 0.22 8.06 -16.04
N ARG A 102 -0.31 7.03 -15.35
CA ARG A 102 -1.59 6.40 -15.70
C ARG A 102 -2.75 7.39 -15.61
N MET A 103 -2.82 8.17 -14.53
CA MET A 103 -3.86 9.20 -14.35
C MET A 103 -3.77 10.30 -15.42
N GLN A 104 -2.57 10.74 -15.76
CA GLN A 104 -2.36 11.73 -16.84
C GLN A 104 -2.74 11.17 -18.22
N ARG A 105 -2.49 9.89 -18.50
CA ARG A 105 -2.94 9.24 -19.74
C ARG A 105 -4.46 9.23 -19.84
N VAL A 106 -5.17 8.91 -18.74
CA VAL A 106 -6.64 8.99 -18.72
C VAL A 106 -7.14 10.38 -19.09
N ALA A 107 -6.50 11.44 -18.58
CA ALA A 107 -6.83 12.81 -18.96
C ALA A 107 -6.51 13.13 -20.42
N ALA A 108 -5.37 12.68 -20.94
CA ALA A 108 -4.91 12.98 -22.29
C ALA A 108 -5.67 12.22 -23.39
N GLU A 109 -6.09 10.97 -23.13
CA GLU A 109 -6.79 10.10 -24.09
C GLU A 109 -8.29 10.42 -24.20
N ASN A 110 -8.80 11.36 -23.40
CA ASN A 110 -10.21 11.74 -23.35
C ASN A 110 -10.45 13.24 -23.58
N PRO A 111 -9.82 13.87 -24.58
CA PRO A 111 -9.85 15.33 -24.72
C PRO A 111 -11.25 15.87 -25.09
N GLN A 112 -12.11 15.00 -25.64
CA GLN A 112 -13.47 15.34 -26.10
C GLN A 112 -14.53 15.22 -25.00
N LEU A 113 -14.20 14.62 -23.85
CA LEU A 113 -15.18 14.48 -22.76
C LEU A 113 -15.41 15.84 -22.09
N PRO A 114 -16.66 16.16 -21.71
CA PRO A 114 -16.93 17.24 -20.77
C PRO A 114 -16.11 17.06 -19.50
N VAL A 115 -15.59 18.15 -18.92
CA VAL A 115 -14.72 18.10 -17.74
C VAL A 115 -15.36 17.34 -16.57
N ALA A 116 -16.68 17.47 -16.38
CA ALA A 116 -17.41 16.69 -15.37
C ALA A 116 -17.26 15.17 -15.56
N GLN A 117 -17.45 14.67 -16.78
CA GLN A 117 -17.28 13.24 -17.09
C GLN A 117 -15.83 12.80 -16.98
N LEU A 118 -14.87 13.68 -17.32
CA LEU A 118 -13.46 13.38 -17.16
C LEU A 118 -13.07 13.22 -15.67
N LYS A 119 -13.60 14.07 -14.79
CA LYS A 119 -13.41 13.93 -13.33
C LYS A 119 -13.95 12.61 -12.82
N GLU A 120 -15.16 12.22 -13.24
CA GLU A 120 -15.74 10.91 -12.90
C GLU A 120 -14.85 9.76 -13.38
N ARG A 121 -14.29 9.87 -14.59
CA ARG A 121 -13.39 8.85 -15.15
C ARG A 121 -12.08 8.74 -14.36
N LEU A 122 -11.51 9.85 -13.91
CA LEU A 122 -10.32 9.85 -13.05
C LEU A 122 -10.61 9.22 -11.69
N VAL A 123 -11.77 9.49 -11.09
CA VAL A 123 -12.20 8.82 -9.85
C VAL A 123 -12.36 7.31 -10.05
N ALA A 124 -12.99 6.90 -11.16
CA ALA A 124 -13.12 5.50 -11.51
C ALA A 124 -11.76 4.83 -11.72
N GLU A 125 -10.80 5.51 -12.34
CA GLU A 125 -9.46 4.99 -12.54
C GLU A 125 -8.71 4.76 -11.23
N ALA A 126 -8.74 5.74 -10.31
CA ALA A 126 -8.10 5.60 -8.99
C ALA A 126 -8.67 4.40 -8.20
N ARG A 127 -9.99 4.17 -8.28
CA ARG A 127 -10.65 3.00 -7.68
C ARG A 127 -10.26 1.69 -8.37
N THR A 128 -10.15 1.70 -9.69
CA THR A 128 -9.69 0.55 -10.47
C THR A 128 -8.28 0.15 -10.08
N MET A 129 -7.38 1.11 -9.90
CA MET A 129 -6.00 0.83 -9.47
C MET A 129 -5.92 0.17 -8.09
N LEU A 130 -6.76 0.57 -7.13
CA LEU A 130 -6.86 -0.13 -5.84
C LEU A 130 -7.35 -1.58 -6.02
N LYS A 131 -8.35 -1.81 -6.88
CA LYS A 131 -8.87 -3.15 -7.17
C LYS A 131 -7.84 -4.05 -7.87
N GLU A 132 -7.09 -3.48 -8.80
CA GLU A 132 -6.00 -4.19 -9.48
C GLU A 132 -4.86 -4.55 -8.52
N ASP A 133 -4.51 -3.66 -7.58
CA ASP A 133 -3.55 -3.97 -6.51
C ASP A 133 -4.04 -5.14 -5.64
N ASP A 134 -5.29 -5.12 -5.16
CA ASP A 134 -5.87 -6.25 -4.39
C ASP A 134 -5.82 -7.56 -5.20
N THR A 135 -6.22 -7.49 -6.47
CA THR A 135 -6.21 -8.65 -7.38
C THR A 135 -4.79 -9.19 -7.52
N THR A 136 -3.84 -8.33 -7.85
CA THR A 136 -2.43 -8.69 -8.05
C THR A 136 -1.83 -9.31 -6.80
N ASN A 137 -2.06 -8.71 -5.64
CA ASN A 137 -1.56 -9.21 -4.36
C ASN A 137 -2.16 -10.58 -3.99
N ARG A 138 -3.45 -10.81 -4.26
CA ARG A 138 -4.07 -12.13 -4.05
C ARG A 138 -3.52 -13.18 -5.00
N HIS A 139 -3.28 -12.84 -6.26
CA HIS A 139 -2.66 -13.75 -7.23
C HIS A 139 -1.24 -14.11 -6.78
N LEU A 140 -0.41 -13.12 -6.48
CA LEU A 140 0.94 -13.31 -5.93
C LEU A 140 0.90 -14.20 -4.70
N ALA A 141 0.00 -13.92 -3.76
CA ALA A 141 -0.12 -14.69 -2.53
C ALA A 141 -0.53 -16.14 -2.77
N ARG A 142 -1.48 -16.39 -3.69
CA ARG A 142 -1.90 -17.75 -4.08
C ARG A 142 -0.74 -18.54 -4.68
N HIS A 143 0.07 -17.91 -5.53
CA HIS A 143 1.25 -18.56 -6.12
C HIS A 143 2.34 -18.80 -5.07
N GLY A 144 2.62 -17.83 -4.20
CA GLY A 144 3.67 -17.94 -3.19
C GLY A 144 3.32 -18.87 -2.04
N GLN A 145 2.04 -19.04 -1.67
CA GLN A 145 1.66 -19.79 -0.47
C GLN A 145 2.07 -21.26 -0.52
N VAL A 146 2.32 -21.83 -1.71
CA VAL A 146 2.77 -23.22 -1.88
C VAL A 146 4.15 -23.45 -1.29
N LEU A 147 4.98 -22.39 -1.18
CA LEU A 147 6.34 -22.43 -0.62
C LEU A 147 6.36 -22.53 0.92
N ILE A 148 5.25 -22.22 1.57
CA ILE A 148 5.09 -22.37 3.02
C ILE A 148 4.51 -23.76 3.28
N HIS A 149 5.16 -24.57 4.13
CA HIS A 149 4.64 -25.86 4.59
C HIS A 149 4.23 -25.79 6.06
N ALA A 150 3.38 -26.72 6.50
CA ALA A 150 2.99 -26.81 7.91
C ALA A 150 4.23 -27.09 8.78
N GLY A 151 4.32 -26.42 9.93
CA GLY A 151 5.46 -26.49 10.84
C GLY A 151 6.61 -25.54 10.52
N HIS A 152 6.58 -24.82 9.38
CA HIS A 152 7.61 -23.84 9.04
C HIS A 152 7.75 -22.74 10.10
N ARG A 153 8.98 -22.25 10.24
CA ARG A 153 9.36 -21.03 10.95
C ARG A 153 9.83 -20.02 9.90
N VAL A 154 8.91 -19.16 9.50
CA VAL A 154 9.12 -18.18 8.43
C VAL A 154 9.78 -16.94 9.02
N LEU A 155 10.86 -16.43 8.43
CA LEU A 155 11.43 -15.12 8.78
C LEU A 155 10.98 -14.08 7.77
N THR A 156 10.61 -12.89 8.25
CA THR A 156 10.30 -11.74 7.41
C THR A 156 10.93 -10.46 7.95
N HIS A 157 11.08 -9.47 7.07
CA HIS A 157 11.71 -8.19 7.35
C HIS A 157 10.83 -7.04 6.84
N CYS A 158 10.79 -5.93 7.57
CA CYS A 158 9.92 -4.78 7.32
C CYS A 158 8.42 -5.10 7.44
N ASN A 159 7.58 -4.38 6.69
CA ASN A 159 6.14 -4.56 6.61
C ASN A 159 5.69 -4.64 5.15
N THR A 160 5.01 -5.73 4.83
CA THR A 160 4.61 -6.12 3.47
C THR A 160 3.19 -6.66 3.42
N GLY A 161 2.40 -6.31 4.44
CA GLY A 161 1.00 -6.67 4.54
C GLY A 161 0.09 -5.69 3.82
N ALA A 162 -1.19 -5.74 4.18
CA ALA A 162 -2.20 -4.89 3.57
C ALA A 162 -1.97 -3.41 3.91
N LEU A 163 -1.21 -3.09 4.96
CA LEU A 163 -0.79 -1.72 5.27
C LEU A 163 0.20 -1.17 4.22
N ALA A 164 1.08 -2.02 3.68
CA ALA A 164 2.09 -1.62 2.70
C ALA A 164 1.57 -1.62 1.25
N THR A 165 0.36 -2.12 1.03
CA THR A 165 -0.31 -2.17 -0.29
C THR A 165 -1.66 -1.45 -0.24
N GLY A 166 -2.40 -1.45 -1.35
CA GLY A 166 -3.81 -1.08 -1.34
C GLY A 166 -4.67 -2.12 -0.63
N ALA A 167 -4.34 -3.41 -0.78
CA ALA A 167 -4.96 -4.49 -0.02
C ALA A 167 -4.11 -5.78 0.02
N TYR A 168 -4.50 -6.71 0.89
CA TYR A 168 -4.01 -8.09 1.05
C TYR A 168 -2.54 -8.27 1.47
N GLY A 169 -1.59 -7.60 0.82
CA GLY A 169 -0.15 -7.67 1.06
C GLY A 169 0.62 -8.52 0.04
N THR A 170 1.94 -8.40 0.04
CA THR A 170 2.86 -9.19 -0.79
C THR A 170 3.43 -10.38 -0.02
N ALA A 171 4.58 -10.25 0.65
CA ALA A 171 5.17 -11.34 1.43
C ALA A 171 4.29 -11.74 2.64
N LEU A 172 3.73 -10.77 3.36
CA LEU A 172 2.72 -11.06 4.38
C LEU A 172 1.40 -11.55 3.77
N GLY A 173 1.06 -11.11 2.56
CA GLY A 173 -0.04 -11.68 1.79
C GLY A 173 0.14 -13.18 1.51
N VAL A 174 1.35 -13.62 1.14
CA VAL A 174 1.70 -15.04 0.97
C VAL A 174 1.52 -15.81 2.28
N MET A 175 2.03 -15.28 3.39
CA MET A 175 1.84 -15.88 4.72
C MET A 175 0.36 -16.00 5.07
N ARG A 176 -0.42 -14.94 4.81
CA ARG A 176 -1.86 -14.94 5.03
C ARG A 176 -2.58 -15.98 4.17
N ALA A 177 -2.28 -16.07 2.87
CA ALA A 177 -2.89 -17.06 1.99
C ALA A 177 -2.58 -18.49 2.45
N ALA A 178 -1.34 -18.76 2.89
CA ALA A 178 -0.97 -20.06 3.47
C ALA A 178 -1.77 -20.37 4.74
N TRP A 179 -1.96 -19.38 5.62
CA TRP A 179 -2.75 -19.53 6.84
C TRP A 179 -4.24 -19.78 6.56
N GLU A 180 -4.82 -19.01 5.63
CA GLU A 180 -6.20 -19.17 5.13
C GLU A 180 -6.40 -20.56 4.48
N ALA A 181 -5.36 -21.12 3.84
CA ALA A 181 -5.36 -22.47 3.27
C ALA A 181 -5.15 -23.59 4.31
N GLY A 182 -5.17 -23.29 5.60
CA GLY A 182 -5.08 -24.28 6.68
C GLY A 182 -3.66 -24.67 7.09
N LYS A 183 -2.63 -24.09 6.47
CA LYS A 183 -1.24 -24.33 6.88
C LYS A 183 -0.99 -23.62 8.21
N ARG A 184 -0.36 -24.32 9.15
CA ARG A 184 -0.01 -23.77 10.47
C ARG A 184 1.50 -23.67 10.59
N PHE A 185 1.98 -22.47 10.84
CA PHE A 185 3.40 -22.10 10.89
C PHE A 185 3.57 -20.96 11.89
N SER A 186 4.82 -20.56 12.15
CA SER A 186 5.15 -19.40 12.98
C SER A 186 6.04 -18.42 12.24
N VAL A 187 6.01 -17.15 12.65
CA VAL A 187 6.76 -16.07 11.99
C VAL A 187 7.77 -15.44 12.94
N TRP A 188 9.04 -15.43 12.57
CA TRP A 188 10.05 -14.53 13.10
C TRP A 188 9.91 -13.18 12.41
N VAL A 189 9.71 -12.12 13.20
CA VAL A 189 9.55 -10.76 12.69
C VAL A 189 10.74 -9.94 13.15
N ASP A 190 11.59 -9.53 12.23
CA ASP A 190 12.65 -8.57 12.50
C ASP A 190 12.05 -7.21 12.88
N GLU A 191 12.57 -6.54 13.91
CA GLU A 191 12.03 -5.25 14.37
C GLU A 191 12.05 -4.16 13.30
N THR A 192 13.05 -4.21 12.40
CA THR A 192 13.27 -3.30 11.27
C THR A 192 13.62 -1.88 11.70
N ARG A 193 14.80 -1.68 12.29
CA ARG A 193 15.29 -0.33 12.65
C ARG A 193 15.54 0.54 11.41
N PRO A 194 15.44 1.88 11.53
CA PRO A 194 15.09 2.64 12.74
C PRO A 194 13.58 2.89 12.91
N LEU A 195 12.76 2.68 11.88
CA LEU A 195 11.34 3.05 11.87
C LEU A 195 10.42 2.00 12.50
N LEU A 196 10.96 0.82 12.79
CA LEU A 196 10.32 -0.27 13.51
C LEU A 196 9.08 -0.83 12.79
N GLN A 197 9.12 -0.95 11.46
CA GLN A 197 7.97 -1.43 10.68
C GLN A 197 7.58 -2.85 11.06
N GLY A 198 8.55 -3.73 11.27
CA GLY A 198 8.26 -5.09 11.71
C GLY A 198 7.62 -5.10 13.09
N ALA A 199 8.24 -4.43 14.06
CA ALA A 199 7.77 -4.35 15.43
C ALA A 199 6.39 -3.67 15.59
N ARG A 200 6.07 -2.69 14.75
CA ARG A 200 4.87 -1.85 14.89
C ARG A 200 3.71 -2.27 14.00
N LEU A 201 4.00 -2.69 12.76
CA LEU A 201 2.99 -2.90 11.72
C LEU A 201 2.83 -4.38 11.42
N THR A 202 3.91 -5.10 11.17
CA THR A 202 3.85 -6.53 10.84
C THR A 202 3.30 -7.35 11.99
N THR A 203 3.79 -7.14 13.22
CA THR A 203 3.23 -7.78 14.42
C THR A 203 1.74 -7.46 14.62
N TRP A 204 1.34 -6.20 14.38
CA TRP A 204 -0.05 -5.77 14.48
C TRP A 204 -0.95 -6.48 13.47
N GLU A 205 -0.52 -6.58 12.21
CA GLU A 205 -1.25 -7.29 11.16
C GLU A 205 -1.32 -8.80 11.43
N LEU A 206 -0.19 -9.44 11.80
CA LEU A 206 -0.15 -10.87 12.13
C LEU A 206 -1.06 -11.19 13.33
N GLY A 207 -1.07 -10.31 14.35
CA GLY A 207 -1.97 -10.41 15.50
C GLY A 207 -3.44 -10.34 15.12
N LYS A 208 -3.83 -9.38 14.25
CA LYS A 208 -5.20 -9.27 13.72
C LYS A 208 -5.60 -10.51 12.89
N LEU A 209 -4.65 -11.15 12.23
CA LEU A 209 -4.86 -12.38 11.43
C LEU A 209 -4.81 -13.67 12.27
N GLY A 210 -4.38 -13.60 13.53
CA GLY A 210 -4.18 -14.76 14.39
C GLY A 210 -3.01 -15.66 13.96
N ILE A 211 -2.05 -15.14 13.19
CA ILE A 211 -0.85 -15.88 12.77
C ILE A 211 0.19 -15.78 13.90
N PRO A 212 0.68 -16.90 14.47
CA PRO A 212 1.67 -16.87 15.54
C PRO A 212 2.97 -16.22 15.09
N TYR A 213 3.47 -15.28 15.90
CA TYR A 213 4.72 -14.58 15.61
C TYR A 213 5.58 -14.38 16.86
N THR A 214 6.87 -14.17 16.64
CA THR A 214 7.81 -13.69 17.66
C THR A 214 8.61 -12.53 17.09
N LEU A 215 8.56 -11.39 17.77
CA LEU A 215 9.36 -10.21 17.45
C LEU A 215 10.80 -10.42 17.92
N ILE A 216 11.77 -10.09 17.06
CA ILE A 216 13.19 -10.19 17.36
C ILE A 216 13.93 -8.90 16.95
N PRO A 217 15.03 -8.54 17.63
CA PRO A 217 15.92 -7.50 17.14
C PRO A 217 16.60 -7.96 15.85
N ASP A 218 16.88 -7.04 14.94
CA ASP A 218 17.42 -7.34 13.59
C ASP A 218 18.71 -8.21 13.66
N GLY A 219 19.55 -7.97 14.67
CA GLY A 219 20.81 -8.72 14.87
C GLY A 219 20.63 -10.18 15.33
N ALA A 220 19.44 -10.59 15.77
CA ALA A 220 19.19 -11.97 16.20
C ALA A 220 18.94 -12.94 15.02
N ALA A 221 18.58 -12.41 13.84
CA ALA A 221 18.23 -13.21 12.67
C ALA A 221 19.33 -14.22 12.29
N ALA A 222 20.60 -13.78 12.23
CA ALA A 222 21.72 -14.64 11.88
C ALA A 222 21.92 -15.80 12.88
N SER A 223 21.70 -15.54 14.18
CA SER A 223 21.81 -16.58 15.22
C SER A 223 20.70 -17.63 15.07
N LEU A 224 19.47 -17.21 14.77
CA LEU A 224 18.35 -18.11 14.50
C LEU A 224 18.59 -18.96 13.25
N MET A 225 19.09 -18.35 12.16
CA MET A 225 19.46 -19.09 10.95
C MET A 225 20.55 -20.12 11.24
N ARG A 226 21.62 -19.75 11.97
CA ARG A 226 22.70 -20.67 12.36
C ARG A 226 22.21 -21.85 13.19
N GLN A 227 21.22 -21.63 14.05
CA GLN A 227 20.61 -22.67 14.87
C GLN A 227 19.62 -23.56 14.09
N GLY A 228 19.44 -23.34 12.78
CA GLY A 228 18.44 -24.03 11.98
C GLY A 228 17.02 -23.75 12.45
N ARG A 229 16.74 -22.52 12.93
CA ARG A 229 15.43 -22.09 13.43
C ARG A 229 14.57 -21.34 12.41
N VAL A 230 15.07 -21.18 11.19
CA VAL A 230 14.39 -20.52 10.07
C VAL A 230 14.32 -21.52 8.92
N ASP A 231 13.11 -21.82 8.45
CA ASP A 231 12.87 -22.78 7.36
C ASP A 231 12.66 -22.07 6.02
N LEU A 232 12.17 -20.84 6.06
CA LEU A 232 11.90 -20.00 4.89
C LEU A 232 12.11 -18.54 5.24
N ILE A 233 12.70 -17.78 4.33
CA ILE A 233 12.74 -16.31 4.40
C ILE A 233 11.86 -15.78 3.27
N ILE A 234 10.92 -14.89 3.59
CA ILE A 234 10.11 -14.21 2.59
C ILE A 234 10.04 -12.71 2.90
N VAL A 235 10.38 -11.90 1.90
CA VAL A 235 10.48 -10.44 2.00
C VAL A 235 9.77 -9.78 0.83
N GLY A 236 9.41 -8.51 1.00
CA GLY A 236 8.93 -7.68 -0.09
C GLY A 236 10.07 -7.08 -0.90
N ALA A 237 9.73 -6.27 -1.89
CA ALA A 237 10.70 -5.53 -2.69
C ALA A 237 10.17 -4.11 -2.97
N ASP A 238 11.03 -3.10 -2.83
CA ASP A 238 10.75 -1.74 -3.31
C ASP A 238 11.09 -1.61 -4.81
N ARG A 239 12.08 -2.36 -5.29
CA ARG A 239 12.50 -2.43 -6.71
C ARG A 239 13.22 -3.75 -6.98
N ILE A 240 12.98 -4.33 -8.15
CA ILE A 240 13.72 -5.48 -8.70
C ILE A 240 14.33 -5.02 -10.03
N ALA A 241 15.65 -5.18 -10.20
CA ALA A 241 16.41 -4.71 -11.37
C ALA A 241 16.52 -5.78 -12.46
#